data_AF-A0A238IWG2-F1
#
_entry.id   AF-A0A238IWG2-F1
#
_cell.length_a   1.000
_cell.length_b   1.000
_cell.length_c   1.000
_cell.angle_alpha   90.00
_cell.angle_beta   90.00
_cell.angle_gamma   90.00
#
_symmetry.space_group_name_H-M   'P 1'
#
loop_
_entity.id
_entity.type
_entity.pdbx_description
1 polymer ?
#
loop_
_entity_poly.entity_id
_entity_poly.type
_entity_poly.pdbx_seq_one_letter_code
_entity_poly.pdbx_strand_id
1 'polypeptide(L)' 'MALYDSRLNSRPATVVDRAYAALTGAFAAFAAWNDARRTHDALSQLSAHELEDIGLHRGDIDRIARKTF' A
#
# COMPACT_ATOMS: atom_id res chain seq x y z
N MET A 1 41.78 15.15 2.57
CA MET A 1 41.33 14.83 1.21
C MET A 1 40.64 13.47 1.28
N ALA A 2 39.45 13.38 0.69
CA ALA A 2 38.48 12.32 0.93
C ALA A 2 38.90 10.96 0.39
N LEU A 3 38.64 9.89 1.16
CA LEU A 3 38.26 8.58 0.63
C LEU A 3 37.23 7.94 1.56
N TYR A 4 36.03 8.53 1.60
CA TYR A 4 34.83 7.75 1.87
C TYR A 4 34.52 7.00 0.57
N ASP A 5 35.23 5.90 0.31
CA ASP A 5 34.91 5.02 -0.80
C ASP A 5 33.76 4.11 -0.39
N SER A 6 32.54 4.66 -0.44
CA SER A 6 31.29 3.95 -0.22
C SER A 6 30.82 3.22 -1.48
N ARG A 7 31.70 2.98 -2.44
CA ARG A 7 31.36 2.34 -3.70
C ARG A 7 31.38 0.82 -3.49
N LEU A 8 30.19 0.22 -3.57
CA LEU A 8 29.98 -1.18 -3.95
C LEU A 8 30.16 -2.24 -2.85
N ASN A 9 29.58 -2.04 -1.67
CA ASN A 9 29.18 -3.19 -0.85
C ASN A 9 27.86 -3.79 -1.37
N SER A 10 27.86 -4.28 -2.62
CA SER A 10 26.79 -5.13 -3.15
C SER A 10 26.94 -6.50 -2.49
N ARG A 11 26.46 -6.61 -1.24
CA ARG A 11 26.42 -7.90 -0.53
C ARG A 11 25.54 -8.84 -1.37
N PRO A 12 26.01 -10.03 -1.76
CA PRO A 12 25.14 -11.00 -2.40
C PRO A 12 23.99 -11.30 -1.44
N ALA A 13 22.75 -11.00 -1.86
CA ALA A 13 21.58 -11.22 -1.03
C ALA A 13 21.53 -12.68 -0.59
N THR A 14 21.67 -12.90 0.71
CA THR A 14 21.64 -14.23 1.30
C THR A 14 20.22 -14.78 1.23
N VAL A 15 20.05 -16.09 1.46
CA VAL A 15 18.71 -16.72 1.53
C VAL A 15 17.84 -16.04 2.60
N VAL A 16 18.46 -15.57 3.68
CA VAL A 16 17.79 -14.81 4.75
C VAL A 16 17.30 -13.45 4.25
N ASP A 17 18.10 -12.72 3.47
CA ASP A 17 17.70 -11.42 2.91
C ASP A 17 16.49 -11.56 1.97
N ARG A 18 16.46 -12.64 1.18
CA ARG A 18 15.32 -12.92 0.28
C ARG A 18 14.08 -13.34 1.04
N ALA A 19 14.22 -14.16 2.08
CA ALA A 19 13.11 -14.53 2.94
C ALA A 19 12.54 -13.31 3.67
N TYR A 20 13.42 -12.43 4.18
CA TYR A 20 13.00 -11.18 4.80
C TYR A 20 12.26 -10.28 3.81
N ALA A 21 12.80 -10.09 2.60
CA ALA A 21 12.13 -9.30 1.56
C ALA A 21 10.77 -9.89 1.13
N ALA A 22 10.66 -11.22 1.06
CA ALA A 22 9.39 -11.88 0.74
C ALA A 22 8.35 -11.69 1.85
N LEU A 23 8.78 -11.79 3.12
CA LEU A 23 7.90 -11.54 4.26
C LEU A 23 7.43 -10.09 4.30
N THR A 24 8.34 -9.12 4.15
CA THR A 24 7.97 -7.69 4.13
C THR A 24 7.05 -7.37 2.95
N GLY A 25 7.30 -7.96 1.78
CA GLY A 25 6.42 -7.85 0.62
C GLY A 25 5.01 -8.42 0.88
N ALA A 26 4.91 -9.59 1.53
CA ALA A 26 3.63 -10.18 1.90
C ALA A 26 2.86 -9.32 2.92
N PHE A 27 3.56 -8.79 3.94
CA PHE A 27 2.95 -7.86 4.89
C PHE A 27 2.49 -6.56 4.23
N ALA A 28 3.28 -6.01 3.31
CA ALA A 28 2.90 -4.83 2.55
C ALA A 28 1.65 -5.08 1.70
N ALA A 29 1.59 -6.21 0.99
CA ALA A 29 0.41 -6.60 0.21
C ALA A 29 -0.84 -6.84 1.08
N PHE A 30 -0.67 -7.41 2.27
CA PHE A 30 -1.77 -7.62 3.21
C PHE A 30 -2.27 -6.30 3.80
N ALA A 31 -1.35 -5.44 4.24
CA ALA A 31 -1.68 -4.09 4.71
C ALA A 31 -2.43 -3.32 3.63
N ALA A 32 -1.99 -3.48 2.38
CA ALA A 32 -2.61 -2.86 1.23
C ALA A 32 -4.07 -3.30 1.02
N TRP A 33 -4.29 -4.62 0.97
CA TRP A 33 -5.63 -5.18 0.85
C TRP A 33 -6.56 -4.74 2.00
N ASN A 34 -6.02 -4.69 3.22
CA ASN A 34 -6.79 -4.29 4.39
C ASN A 34 -7.16 -2.80 4.35
N ASP A 35 -6.27 -1.93 3.90
CA ASP A 35 -6.57 -0.50 3.75
C ASP A 35 -7.62 -0.27 2.65
N ALA A 36 -7.49 -0.93 1.50
CA ALA A 36 -8.52 -0.94 0.44
C ALA A 36 -9.89 -1.33 0.99
N ARG A 37 -9.95 -2.41 1.78
CA ARG A 37 -11.19 -2.87 2.42
C ARG A 37 -11.74 -1.86 3.42
N ARG A 38 -10.89 -1.26 4.26
CA ARG A 38 -11.30 -0.24 5.22
C ARG A 38 -11.83 1.02 4.53
N THR A 39 -11.21 1.47 3.43
CA THR A 39 -11.71 2.58 2.62
C THR A 39 -13.09 2.24 2.05
N HIS A 40 -13.26 1.04 1.49
CA HIS A 40 -14.55 0.59 1.00
C HIS A 40 -15.60 0.57 2.12
N ASP A 41 -15.29 -0.03 3.26
CA ASP A 41 -16.23 -0.14 4.39
C ASP A 41 -16.61 1.23 4.95
N ALA A 42 -15.64 2.14 5.12
CA ALA A 42 -15.87 3.51 5.57
C ALA A 42 -16.78 4.30 4.60
N LEU A 43 -16.51 4.20 3.29
CA LEU A 43 -17.33 4.87 2.27
C LEU A 43 -18.71 4.21 2.10
N SER A 44 -18.81 2.89 2.32
CA SER A 44 -20.07 2.15 2.20
C SER A 44 -21.06 2.45 3.35
N GLN A 45 -20.54 2.86 4.51
CA GLN A 45 -21.32 3.28 5.66
C GLN A 45 -21.96 4.66 5.47
N LEU A 46 -21.40 5.50 4.59
CA LEU A 46 -21.98 6.78 4.22
C LEU A 46 -23.22 6.61 3.34
N SER A 47 -24.20 7.48 3.57
CA SER A 47 -25.41 7.56 2.74
C SER A 47 -25.08 8.17 1.37
N ALA A 48 -25.99 7.99 0.40
CA ALA A 48 -25.80 8.53 -0.94
C ALA A 48 -25.65 10.07 -0.96
N HIS A 49 -26.32 10.76 -0.02
CA HIS A 49 -26.25 12.22 0.09
C HIS A 49 -24.91 12.68 0.67
N GLU A 50 -24.38 11.99 1.69
CA GLU A 50 -23.06 12.28 2.25
C GLU A 50 -21.92 12.00 1.25
N LEU A 51 -22.10 10.99 0.40
CA LEU A 51 -21.21 10.74 -0.74
C LEU A 51 -21.28 11.88 -1.77
N GLU A 52 -22.47 12.38 -2.09
CA GLU A 52 -22.67 13.52 -2.99
C GLU A 52 -22.04 14.81 -2.46
N ASP A 53 -22.10 15.05 -1.15
CA ASP A 53 -21.48 16.23 -0.50
C ASP A 53 -19.96 16.28 -0.69
N ILE A 54 -19.31 15.12 -0.77
CA ILE A 54 -17.88 15.00 -1.09
C ILE A 54 -17.61 14.77 -2.58
N GLY A 55 -18.65 14.86 -3.43
CA GLY A 55 -18.57 14.74 -4.88
C GLY A 55 -18.35 13.31 -5.38
N LEU A 56 -18.71 12.30 -4.59
CA LEU A 56 -18.53 10.89 -4.88
C LEU A 56 -19.84 10.18 -5.16
N HIS A 57 -19.80 9.20 -6.06
CA HIS A 57 -20.91 8.29 -6.31
C HIS A 57 -20.60 6.89 -5.78
N ARG A 58 -21.63 6.09 -5.47
CA ARG A 58 -21.45 4.72 -4.95
C ARG A 58 -20.62 3.82 -5.88
N GLY A 59 -20.68 4.05 -7.19
CA GLY A 59 -19.86 3.34 -8.18
C GLY A 59 -18.37 3.69 -8.16
N ASP A 60 -17.99 4.86 -7.62
CA ASP A 60 -16.60 5.30 -7.53
C ASP A 60 -15.87 4.73 -6.30
N ILE A 61 -16.60 4.32 -5.26
CA ILE A 61 -16.05 3.74 -4.02
C ILE A 61 -15.09 2.59 -4.35
N ASP A 62 -15.55 1.72 -5.23
CA ASP A 62 -14.84 0.52 -5.67
C ASP A 62 -13.56 0.86 -6.44
N ARG A 63 -13.57 1.97 -7.20
CA ARG A 63 -12.40 2.49 -7.91
C ARG A 63 -11.40 3.13 -6.95
N ILE A 64 -11.86 3.88 -5.94
CA ILE A 64 -10.99 4.54 -4.96
C ILE A 64 -10.34 3.52 -4.04
N ALA A 65 -11.11 2.57 -3.50
CA ALA A 65 -10.61 1.52 -2.63
C ALA A 65 -9.45 0.73 -3.27
N ARG A 66 -9.48 0.53 -4.59
CA ARG A 66 -8.42 -0.17 -5.34
C ARG A 66 -7.23 0.70 -5.75
N LYS A 67 -7.35 2.03 -5.71
CA LYS A 67 -6.33 2.97 -6.22
C LYS A 67 -5.26 3.33 -5.19
N THR A 68 -5.43 2.98 -3.92
CA THR A 68 -4.51 3.36 -2.84
C THR A 68 -3.17 2.59 -2.84
N PHE A 69 -2.82 1.84 -3.90
CA PHE A 69 -1.56 1.06 -4.02
C PHE A 69 -0.79 1.33 -5.30
#